data_AF-A0A930FZ75-F1
#
_entry.id   AF-A0A930FZ75-F1
#
_cell.length_a   1.000
_cell.length_b   1.000
_cell.length_c   1.000
_cell.angle_alpha   90.00
_cell.angle_beta   90.00
_cell.angle_gamma   90.00
#
_symmetry.space_group_name_H-M   'P 1'
#
loop_
_entity.id
_entity.type
_entity.pdbx_description
1 polymer ?
#
loop_
_entity_poly.entity_id
_entity_poly.type
_entity_poly.pdbx_seq_one_letter_code
_entity_poly.pdbx_strand_id
1 'polypeptide(L)'
;MSGVQPRPRGVHADQAFGLLAGVFVLAFSVAVLLLADDQQRVIDTNSRLQERTVPEIIRYQRLARNLEQLRQEGERIFAVSSPAARQQSMFVVTLIASHPSVLEHSGAAAMARETEYFLGQVVRQWADGRPRSAAQYEQWQRLSGRLGLQIDDVSVEGVDLASGELNQALAAMKLARYKLLIVLVLVGFFLLAFIVLVRRHLIHPLQRIDHALSNLSAEQPEPTFNTSRMLEIQAVEEGIREHHALLIQNEEIRR
;
A
#
# COMPACT_ATOMS: atom_id res chain seq x y z
N MET A 1 20.89 0.26 70.43
CA MET A 1 19.92 -0.53 69.65
C MET A 1 19.87 0.09 68.26
N SER A 2 20.48 -0.56 67.28
CA SER A 2 20.64 -0.01 65.93
C SER A 2 19.35 -0.23 65.13
N GLY A 3 18.56 0.84 64.99
CA GLY A 3 17.37 0.84 64.16
C GLY A 3 17.75 0.73 62.69
N VAL A 4 17.52 -0.43 62.10
CA VAL A 4 17.61 -0.63 60.65
C VAL A 4 16.48 0.21 60.03
N GLN A 5 16.84 1.36 59.46
CA GLN A 5 15.91 2.12 58.62
C GLN A 5 15.50 1.23 57.44
N PRO A 6 14.20 1.08 57.16
CA PRO A 6 13.73 0.26 56.05
C PRO A 6 14.24 0.86 54.74
N ARG A 7 14.92 0.05 53.91
CA ARG A 7 15.35 0.47 52.58
C ARG A 7 14.13 0.99 51.80
N PRO A 8 14.18 2.20 51.23
CA PRO A 8 13.09 2.71 50.43
C PRO A 8 12.85 1.78 49.23
N ARG A 9 11.63 1.25 49.12
CA ARG A 9 11.19 0.45 47.98
C ARG A 9 10.54 1.37 46.95
N GLY A 10 11.27 1.72 45.90
CA GLY A 10 10.81 2.58 44.82
C GLY A 10 11.60 2.35 43.54
N VAL A 11 11.12 2.91 42.43
CA VAL A 11 11.82 2.90 41.13
C VAL A 11 12.29 4.31 40.83
N HIS A 12 13.52 4.47 40.37
CA HIS A 12 14.02 5.75 39.91
C HIS A 12 13.21 6.25 38.72
N ALA A 13 12.82 7.53 38.74
CA ALA A 13 12.08 8.14 37.65
C ALA A 13 12.83 7.97 36.32
N ASP A 14 14.14 8.21 36.33
CA ASP A 14 15.00 8.08 35.15
C ASP A 14 14.99 6.66 34.56
N GLN A 15 15.01 5.62 35.41
CA GLN A 15 14.95 4.23 34.96
C GLN A 15 13.58 3.87 34.37
N ALA A 16 12.49 4.33 34.99
CA ALA A 16 11.13 4.05 34.52
C ALA A 16 10.80 4.77 33.20
N PHE A 17 11.13 6.07 33.11
CA PHE A 17 10.95 6.85 31.88
C PHE A 17 11.92 6.40 30.78
N GLY A 18 13.17 6.11 31.13
CA GLY A 18 14.19 5.62 30.20
C GLY A 18 13.85 4.26 29.61
N LEU A 19 13.34 3.32 30.42
CA LEU A 19 12.90 2.02 29.92
C LEU A 19 11.67 2.14 29.00
N LEU A 20 10.68 2.97 29.38
CA LEU A 20 9.51 3.24 28.54
C LEU A 20 9.92 3.87 27.20
N ALA A 21 10.80 4.87 27.23
CA ALA A 21 11.31 5.53 26.03
C ALA A 21 12.13 4.56 25.16
N GLY A 22 12.99 3.74 25.77
CA GLY A 22 13.80 2.75 25.05
C GLY A 22 12.96 1.70 24.35
N VAL A 23 11.95 1.14 25.04
CA VAL A 23 11.00 0.20 24.44
C VAL A 23 10.22 0.85 23.30
N PHE A 24 9.77 2.09 23.48
CA PHE A 24 9.07 2.83 22.44
C PHE A 24 9.94 3.09 21.22
N VAL A 25 11.16 3.59 21.40
CA VAL A 25 12.10 3.85 20.30
C VAL A 25 12.39 2.56 19.54
N LEU A 26 12.66 1.45 20.24
CA LEU A 26 12.88 0.16 19.59
C LEU A 26 11.67 -0.28 18.76
N ALA A 27 10.47 -0.27 19.36
CA ALA A 27 9.24 -0.67 18.69
C ALA A 27 8.92 0.24 17.49
N PHE A 28 9.09 1.55 17.66
CA PHE A 28 8.85 2.55 16.64
C PHE A 28 9.85 2.42 15.48
N SER A 29 11.15 2.25 15.77
CA SER A 29 12.17 2.03 14.74
C SER A 29 11.91 0.78 13.93
N VAL A 30 11.55 -0.34 14.58
CA VAL A 30 11.15 -1.57 13.87
C VAL A 30 9.93 -1.30 12.99
N ALA A 31 8.92 -0.61 13.51
CA ALA A 31 7.70 -0.32 12.76
C ALA A 31 7.96 0.60 11.54
N VAL A 32 8.85 1.60 11.68
CA VAL A 32 9.28 2.47 10.58
C VAL A 32 10.04 1.69 9.51
N LEU A 33 10.95 0.79 9.90
CA LEU A 33 11.68 -0.06 8.94
C LEU A 33 10.73 -0.98 8.17
N LEU A 34 9.77 -1.61 8.85
CA LEU A 34 8.74 -2.42 8.20
C LEU A 34 7.89 -1.59 7.24
N LEU A 35 7.51 -0.37 7.64
CA LEU A 35 6.75 0.55 6.81
C LEU A 35 7.52 0.98 5.56
N ALA A 36 8.83 1.21 5.68
CA ALA A 36 9.67 1.58 4.56
C ALA A 36 9.71 0.47 3.49
N ASP A 37 9.82 -0.80 3.89
CA ASP A 37 9.72 -1.94 2.96
C ASP A 37 8.36 -1.98 2.25
N ASP A 38 7.27 -1.74 2.98
CA ASP A 38 5.93 -1.71 2.37
C ASP A 38 5.73 -0.55 1.39
N GLN A 39 6.24 0.64 1.71
CA GLN A 39 6.19 1.80 0.80
C GLN A 39 6.97 1.52 -0.48
N GLN A 40 8.13 0.89 -0.38
CA GLN A 40 8.90 0.49 -1.57
C GLN A 40 8.12 -0.51 -2.43
N ARG A 41 7.50 -1.53 -1.82
CA ARG A 41 6.65 -2.49 -2.56
C ARG A 41 5.48 -1.82 -3.27
N VAL A 42 4.86 -0.82 -2.66
CA VAL A 42 3.77 -0.04 -3.27
C VAL A 42 4.29 0.75 -4.47
N ILE A 43 5.44 1.42 -4.33
CA ILE A 43 6.10 2.16 -5.42
C ILE A 43 6.44 1.22 -6.58
N ASP A 44 7.11 0.11 -6.31
CA ASP A 44 7.53 -0.86 -7.34
C ASP A 44 6.32 -1.45 -8.07
N THR A 45 5.23 -1.73 -7.35
CA THR A 45 4.02 -2.27 -7.97
C THR A 45 3.29 -1.23 -8.80
N ASN A 46 3.26 0.03 -8.35
CA ASN A 46 2.67 1.11 -9.13
C ASN A 46 3.49 1.47 -10.38
N SER A 47 4.83 1.45 -10.27
CA SER A 47 5.73 1.62 -11.41
C SER A 47 5.52 0.49 -12.44
N ARG A 48 5.44 -0.78 -12.00
CA ARG A 48 5.10 -1.89 -12.91
C ARG A 48 3.74 -1.72 -13.58
N LEU A 49 2.72 -1.28 -12.85
CA LEU A 49 1.40 -0.99 -13.43
C LEU A 49 1.48 0.06 -14.55
N GLN A 50 2.22 1.14 -14.34
CA GLN A 50 2.35 2.22 -15.32
C GLN A 50 3.26 1.85 -16.50
N GLU A 51 4.39 1.21 -16.23
CA GLU A 51 5.42 0.94 -17.24
C GLU A 51 5.14 -0.31 -18.06
N ARG A 52 4.39 -1.27 -17.51
CA ARG A 52 4.18 -2.57 -18.14
C ARG A 52 2.71 -2.87 -18.39
N THR A 53 1.88 -2.87 -17.36
CA THR A 53 0.49 -3.33 -17.45
C THR A 53 -0.34 -2.47 -18.40
N VAL A 54 -0.33 -1.15 -18.22
CA VAL A 54 -1.13 -0.22 -19.04
C VAL A 54 -0.73 -0.28 -20.52
N PRO A 55 0.56 -0.15 -20.89
CA PRO A 55 0.99 -0.34 -22.27
C PRO A 55 0.56 -1.69 -22.86
N GLU A 56 0.61 -2.75 -22.05
CA GLU A 56 0.30 -4.09 -22.55
C GLU A 56 -1.19 -4.33 -22.77
N ILE A 57 -2.06 -3.79 -21.91
CA ILE A 57 -3.50 -3.73 -22.17
C ILE A 57 -3.78 -3.00 -23.49
N ILE A 58 -3.11 -1.86 -23.74
CA ILE A 58 -3.27 -1.10 -24.99
C ILE A 58 -2.80 -1.95 -26.18
N ARG A 59 -1.74 -2.75 -26.03
CA ARG A 59 -1.25 -3.66 -27.07
C ARG A 59 -2.31 -4.73 -27.41
N TYR A 60 -2.89 -5.39 -26.40
CA TYR A 60 -3.97 -6.39 -26.60
C TYR A 60 -5.23 -5.75 -27.23
N GLN A 61 -5.63 -4.55 -26.80
CA GLN A 61 -6.75 -3.83 -27.40
C GLN A 61 -6.50 -3.48 -28.88
N ARG A 62 -5.30 -3.02 -29.21
CA ARG A 62 -4.92 -2.72 -30.60
C ARG A 62 -4.93 -4.00 -31.46
N LEU A 63 -4.44 -5.10 -30.90
CA LEU A 63 -4.47 -6.41 -31.56
C LEU A 63 -5.91 -6.87 -31.84
N ALA A 64 -6.78 -6.87 -30.83
CA ALA A 64 -8.19 -7.22 -30.96
C ALA A 64 -8.88 -6.38 -32.04
N ARG A 65 -8.65 -5.06 -32.01
CA ARG A 65 -9.18 -4.13 -33.03
C ARG A 65 -8.67 -4.45 -34.44
N ASN A 66 -7.37 -4.74 -34.59
CA ASN A 66 -6.79 -5.09 -35.89
C ASN A 66 -7.37 -6.40 -36.43
N LEU A 67 -7.55 -7.41 -35.59
CA LEU A 67 -8.18 -8.67 -35.98
C LEU A 67 -9.65 -8.48 -36.37
N GLU A 68 -10.38 -7.62 -35.65
CA GLU A 68 -11.76 -7.29 -36.02
C GLU A 68 -11.83 -6.52 -37.34
N GLN A 69 -10.90 -5.59 -37.60
CA GLN A 69 -10.80 -4.91 -38.88
C GLN A 69 -10.47 -5.87 -40.03
N LEU A 70 -9.57 -6.83 -39.80
CA LEU A 70 -9.27 -7.89 -40.76
C LEU A 70 -10.53 -8.71 -41.09
N ARG A 71 -11.32 -9.04 -40.07
CA ARG A 71 -12.61 -9.72 -40.23
C ARG A 71 -13.60 -8.88 -41.04
N GLN A 72 -13.74 -7.59 -40.73
CA GLN A 72 -14.67 -6.69 -41.42
C GLN A 72 -14.28 -6.46 -42.89
N GLU A 73 -13.01 -6.25 -43.19
CA GLU A 73 -12.54 -6.07 -44.57
C GLU A 73 -12.65 -7.36 -45.39
N GLY A 74 -12.46 -8.52 -44.76
CA GLY A 74 -12.78 -9.80 -45.38
C GLY A 74 -14.25 -9.92 -45.77
N GLU A 75 -15.18 -9.56 -44.89
CA GLU A 75 -16.62 -9.55 -45.21
C GLU A 75 -16.92 -8.56 -46.34
N ARG A 76 -16.28 -7.38 -46.31
CA ARG A 76 -16.44 -6.35 -47.34
C ARG A 76 -16.01 -6.83 -48.72
N ILE A 77 -14.95 -7.63 -48.83
CA ILE A 77 -14.50 -8.24 -50.10
C ILE A 77 -15.62 -9.08 -50.75
N PHE A 78 -16.41 -9.80 -49.95
CA PHE A 78 -17.55 -10.58 -50.43
C PHE A 78 -18.79 -9.73 -50.72
N ALA A 79 -19.00 -8.64 -49.97
CA ALA A 79 -20.16 -7.77 -50.14
C ALA A 79 -20.10 -6.85 -51.36
N VAL A 80 -18.91 -6.36 -51.74
CA VAL A 80 -18.77 -5.38 -52.83
C VAL A 80 -18.77 -6.04 -54.22
N SER A 81 -19.29 -5.33 -55.22
CA SER A 81 -19.38 -5.80 -56.61
C SER A 81 -18.18 -5.40 -57.47
N SER A 82 -17.58 -4.23 -57.24
CA SER A 82 -16.52 -3.71 -58.11
C SER A 82 -15.15 -4.38 -57.84
N PRO A 83 -14.33 -4.61 -58.89
CA PRO A 83 -12.96 -5.11 -58.72
C PRO A 83 -12.07 -4.14 -57.94
N ALA A 84 -12.20 -2.83 -58.19
CA ALA A 84 -11.40 -1.79 -57.53
C ALA A 84 -11.63 -1.76 -56.01
N ALA A 85 -12.88 -1.86 -55.54
CA ALA A 85 -13.18 -1.89 -54.11
C ALA A 85 -12.60 -3.14 -53.43
N ARG A 86 -12.60 -4.29 -54.13
CA ARG A 86 -11.99 -5.53 -53.61
C ARG A 86 -10.48 -5.42 -53.47
N GLN A 87 -9.81 -4.80 -54.46
CA GLN A 87 -8.38 -4.55 -54.38
C GLN A 87 -8.03 -3.60 -53.22
N GLN A 88 -8.85 -2.58 -52.99
CA GLN A 88 -8.67 -1.67 -51.86
C GLN A 88 -8.81 -2.40 -50.51
N SER A 89 -9.85 -3.22 -50.34
CA SER A 89 -9.99 -4.03 -49.12
C SER A 89 -8.85 -5.03 -48.95
N MET A 90 -8.41 -5.68 -50.04
CA MET A 90 -7.26 -6.59 -49.99
C MET A 90 -5.97 -5.89 -49.58
N PHE A 91 -5.77 -4.64 -50.00
CA PHE A 91 -4.64 -3.82 -49.55
C PHE A 91 -4.70 -3.56 -48.03
N VAL A 92 -5.87 -3.23 -47.49
CA VAL A 92 -6.05 -3.04 -46.04
C VAL A 92 -5.80 -4.35 -45.29
N VAL A 93 -6.29 -5.49 -45.80
CA VAL A 93 -6.01 -6.83 -45.25
C VAL A 93 -4.51 -7.09 -45.15
N THR A 94 -3.75 -6.85 -46.22
CA THR A 94 -2.28 -7.02 -46.22
C THR A 94 -1.60 -6.08 -45.23
N LEU A 95 -2.02 -4.81 -45.17
CA LEU A 95 -1.47 -3.86 -44.19
C LEU A 95 -1.68 -4.34 -42.75
N ILE A 96 -2.90 -4.78 -42.41
CA ILE A 96 -3.23 -5.27 -41.08
C ILE A 96 -2.45 -6.55 -40.76
N ALA A 97 -2.35 -7.50 -41.69
CA ALA A 97 -1.63 -8.75 -41.49
C ALA A 97 -0.12 -8.53 -41.25
N SER A 98 0.44 -7.48 -41.83
CA SER A 98 1.84 -7.05 -41.63
C SER A 98 2.05 -6.12 -40.42
N HIS A 99 0.99 -5.75 -39.70
CA HIS A 99 1.09 -4.81 -38.59
C HIS A 99 1.88 -5.41 -37.41
N PRO A 100 2.80 -4.66 -36.76
CA PRO A 100 3.65 -5.19 -35.67
C PRO A 100 2.87 -5.91 -34.57
N SER A 101 1.76 -5.33 -34.10
CA SER A 101 0.94 -5.93 -33.05
C SER A 101 0.36 -7.31 -33.42
N VAL A 102 0.14 -7.57 -34.71
CA VAL A 102 -0.35 -8.86 -35.21
C VAL A 102 0.81 -9.86 -35.30
N LEU A 103 1.98 -9.40 -35.78
CA LEU A 103 3.17 -10.24 -35.95
C LEU A 103 3.78 -10.69 -34.62
N GLU A 104 3.74 -9.85 -33.60
CA GLU A 104 4.27 -10.14 -32.26
C GLU A 104 3.48 -11.24 -31.53
N HIS A 105 2.19 -11.41 -31.86
CA HIS A 105 1.33 -12.41 -31.24
C HIS A 105 1.19 -13.64 -32.16
N SER A 106 1.80 -14.76 -31.77
CA SER A 106 1.95 -15.96 -32.61
C SER A 106 0.63 -16.50 -33.19
N GLY A 107 -0.42 -16.60 -32.37
CA GLY A 107 -1.75 -17.06 -32.81
C GLY A 107 -2.43 -16.10 -33.77
N ALA A 108 -2.25 -14.79 -33.55
CA ALA A 108 -2.84 -13.76 -34.40
C ALA A 108 -2.10 -13.67 -35.74
N ALA A 109 -0.78 -13.73 -35.72
CA ALA A 109 0.06 -13.78 -36.92
C ALA A 109 -0.28 -14.98 -37.81
N ALA A 110 -0.49 -16.16 -37.21
CA ALA A 110 -0.87 -17.36 -37.95
C ALA A 110 -2.22 -17.18 -38.64
N MET A 111 -3.24 -16.69 -37.93
CA MET A 111 -4.57 -16.48 -38.51
C MET A 111 -4.63 -15.33 -39.51
N ALA A 112 -3.87 -14.26 -39.29
CA ALA A 112 -3.79 -13.16 -40.24
C ALA A 112 -3.18 -13.60 -41.57
N ARG A 113 -2.11 -14.40 -41.54
CA ARG A 113 -1.51 -15.00 -42.74
C ARG A 113 -2.47 -15.95 -43.45
N GLU A 114 -3.15 -16.82 -42.71
CA GLU A 114 -4.15 -17.74 -43.26
C GLU A 114 -5.28 -16.95 -43.98
N THR A 115 -5.74 -15.87 -43.35
CA THR A 115 -6.78 -14.97 -43.88
C THR A 115 -6.33 -14.23 -45.11
N GLU A 116 -5.15 -13.60 -45.07
CA GLU A 116 -4.59 -12.90 -46.22
C GLU A 116 -4.40 -13.84 -47.42
N TYR A 117 -3.85 -15.03 -47.18
CA TYR A 117 -3.64 -16.02 -48.23
C TYR A 117 -4.96 -16.45 -48.87
N PHE A 118 -5.96 -16.77 -48.05
CA PHE A 118 -7.29 -17.17 -48.52
C PHE A 118 -7.98 -16.06 -49.31
N LEU A 119 -8.08 -14.85 -48.74
CA LEU A 119 -8.72 -13.71 -49.40
C LEU A 119 -7.99 -13.33 -50.71
N GLY A 120 -6.67 -13.38 -50.71
CA GLY A 120 -5.86 -13.14 -51.92
C GLY A 120 -6.13 -14.17 -53.02
N GLN A 121 -6.34 -15.45 -52.68
CA GLN A 121 -6.78 -16.45 -53.66
C GLN A 121 -8.17 -16.17 -54.21
N VAL A 122 -9.13 -15.82 -53.35
CA VAL A 122 -10.51 -15.52 -53.75
C VAL A 122 -10.54 -14.32 -54.71
N VAL A 123 -9.85 -13.23 -54.36
CA VAL A 123 -9.78 -12.02 -55.20
C VAL A 123 -9.13 -12.31 -56.56
N ARG A 124 -8.03 -13.09 -56.59
CA ARG A 124 -7.38 -13.50 -57.85
C ARG A 124 -8.31 -14.35 -58.72
N GLN A 125 -8.96 -15.37 -58.16
CA GLN A 125 -9.88 -16.23 -58.91
C GLN A 125 -11.04 -15.45 -59.53
N TRP A 126 -11.58 -14.45 -58.82
CA TRP A 126 -12.63 -13.58 -59.35
C TRP A 126 -12.11 -12.59 -60.41
N ALA A 127 -10.86 -12.14 -60.30
CA ALA A 127 -10.23 -11.32 -61.33
C ALA A 127 -10.04 -12.11 -62.64
N ASP A 128 -9.75 -13.41 -62.54
CA ASP A 128 -9.64 -14.34 -63.67
C ASP A 128 -11.00 -14.75 -64.28
N GLY A 129 -12.10 -14.14 -63.82
CA GLY A 129 -13.45 -14.39 -64.35
C GLY A 129 -14.12 -15.67 -63.84
N ARG A 130 -13.56 -16.36 -62.83
CA ARG A 130 -14.22 -17.53 -62.25
C ARG A 130 -15.49 -17.13 -61.50
N PRO A 131 -16.57 -17.92 -61.61
CA PRO A 131 -17.83 -17.60 -60.94
C PRO A 131 -17.66 -17.62 -59.42
N ARG A 132 -18.39 -16.72 -58.74
CA ARG A 132 -18.48 -16.69 -57.27
C ARG A 132 -19.09 -17.99 -56.78
N SER A 133 -18.46 -18.63 -55.80
CA SER A 133 -18.94 -19.89 -55.23
C SER A 133 -19.43 -19.71 -53.81
N ALA A 134 -20.58 -20.31 -53.48
CA ALA A 134 -21.07 -20.39 -52.11
C ALA A 134 -20.06 -21.06 -51.17
N ALA A 135 -19.27 -22.02 -51.68
CA ALA A 135 -18.23 -22.69 -50.90
C ALA A 135 -17.12 -21.74 -50.44
N GLN A 136 -16.78 -20.71 -51.23
CA GLN A 136 -15.82 -19.68 -50.84
C GLN A 136 -16.37 -18.85 -49.67
N TYR A 137 -17.66 -18.50 -49.73
CA TYR A 137 -18.30 -17.74 -48.65
C TYR A 137 -18.44 -18.57 -47.37
N GLU A 138 -18.78 -19.86 -47.46
CA GLU A 138 -18.79 -20.75 -46.29
C GLU A 138 -17.42 -20.93 -45.66
N GLN A 139 -16.36 -21.02 -46.46
CA GLN A 139 -15.00 -21.08 -45.95
C GLN A 139 -14.61 -19.77 -45.26
N TRP A 140 -15.02 -18.63 -45.83
CA TRP A 140 -14.86 -17.33 -45.19
C TRP A 140 -15.58 -17.26 -43.84
N GLN A 141 -16.85 -17.69 -43.75
CA GLN A 141 -17.59 -17.68 -42.48
C GLN A 141 -16.91 -18.52 -41.40
N ARG A 142 -16.33 -19.68 -41.74
CA ARG A 142 -15.54 -20.49 -40.81
C ARG A 142 -14.29 -19.75 -40.31
N LEU A 143 -13.58 -19.06 -41.21
CA LEU A 143 -12.38 -18.31 -40.85
C LEU A 143 -12.73 -17.05 -40.02
N SER A 144 -13.79 -16.35 -40.39
CA SER A 144 -14.36 -15.22 -39.65
C SER A 144 -14.78 -15.61 -38.23
N GLY A 145 -15.39 -16.79 -38.06
CA GLY A 145 -15.70 -17.33 -36.74
C GLY A 145 -14.46 -17.61 -35.89
N ARG A 146 -13.41 -18.20 -36.49
CA ARG A 146 -12.13 -18.42 -35.80
C ARG A 146 -11.44 -17.10 -35.42
N LEU A 147 -11.47 -16.10 -36.31
CA LEU A 147 -11.00 -14.74 -36.01
C LEU A 147 -11.76 -14.14 -34.83
N GLY A 148 -13.09 -14.30 -34.79
CA GLY A 148 -13.93 -13.89 -33.66
C GLY A 148 -13.48 -14.49 -32.33
N LEU A 149 -13.28 -15.80 -32.27
CA LEU A 149 -12.80 -16.47 -31.06
C LEU A 149 -11.43 -15.96 -30.60
N GLN A 150 -10.50 -15.70 -31.53
CA GLN A 150 -9.19 -15.16 -31.16
C GLN A 150 -9.25 -13.70 -30.69
N ILE A 151 -10.17 -12.90 -31.23
CA ILE A 151 -10.43 -11.54 -30.74
C ILE A 151 -10.89 -11.62 -29.28
N ASP A 152 -11.80 -12.55 -28.97
CA ASP A 152 -12.29 -12.77 -27.61
C ASP A 152 -11.15 -13.25 -26.69
N ASP A 153 -10.35 -14.23 -27.11
CA ASP A 153 -9.20 -14.75 -26.35
C ASP A 153 -8.18 -13.63 -26.01
N VAL A 154 -7.79 -12.85 -27.03
CA VAL A 154 -6.86 -11.70 -26.88
C VAL A 154 -7.45 -10.63 -25.95
N SER A 155 -8.76 -10.42 -25.99
CA SER A 155 -9.44 -9.45 -25.13
C SER A 155 -9.47 -9.92 -23.69
N VAL A 156 -9.75 -11.21 -23.45
CA VAL A 156 -9.71 -11.83 -22.12
C VAL A 156 -8.31 -11.80 -21.55
N GLU A 157 -7.28 -12.15 -22.33
CA GLU A 157 -5.88 -12.12 -21.89
C GLU A 157 -5.44 -10.72 -21.44
N GLY A 158 -5.84 -9.68 -22.18
CA GLY A 158 -5.60 -8.29 -21.79
C GLY A 158 -6.29 -7.90 -20.48
N VAL A 159 -7.51 -8.38 -20.24
CA VAL A 159 -8.27 -8.13 -19.00
C VAL A 159 -7.70 -8.90 -17.81
N ASP A 160 -7.29 -10.15 -17.99
CA ASP A 160 -6.72 -10.99 -16.94
C ASP A 160 -5.37 -10.45 -16.47
N LEU A 161 -4.54 -9.96 -17.41
CA LEU A 161 -3.28 -9.29 -17.09
C LEU A 161 -3.52 -8.01 -16.25
N ALA A 162 -4.53 -7.21 -16.64
CA ALA A 162 -4.93 -6.02 -15.89
C ALA A 162 -5.41 -6.38 -14.48
N SER A 163 -6.32 -7.35 -14.37
CA SER A 163 -6.96 -7.74 -13.12
C SER A 163 -5.97 -8.35 -12.13
N GLY A 164 -5.08 -9.23 -12.60
CA GLY A 164 -4.06 -9.87 -11.77
C GLY A 164 -3.10 -8.87 -11.12
N GLU A 165 -2.53 -7.96 -11.92
CA GLU A 165 -1.56 -6.99 -11.42
C GLU A 165 -2.22 -5.90 -10.56
N LEU A 166 -3.44 -5.46 -10.91
CA LEU A 166 -4.21 -4.52 -10.07
C LEU A 166 -4.58 -5.14 -8.71
N ASN A 167 -4.98 -6.40 -8.67
CA ASN A 167 -5.30 -7.09 -7.42
C ASN A 167 -4.07 -7.23 -6.52
N GLN A 168 -2.90 -7.51 -7.10
CA GLN A 168 -1.65 -7.59 -6.36
C GLN A 168 -1.25 -6.21 -5.79
N ALA A 169 -1.41 -5.15 -6.57
CA ALA A 169 -1.18 -3.78 -6.13
C ALA A 169 -2.11 -3.37 -4.98
N LEU A 170 -3.41 -3.66 -5.12
CA LEU A 170 -4.42 -3.37 -4.10
C LEU A 170 -4.15 -4.13 -2.81
N ALA A 171 -3.71 -5.39 -2.88
CA ALA A 171 -3.34 -6.18 -1.71
C ALA A 171 -2.15 -5.57 -0.97
N ALA A 172 -1.10 -5.16 -1.70
CA ALA A 172 0.07 -4.49 -1.12
C ALA A 172 -0.30 -3.16 -0.43
N MET A 173 -1.13 -2.34 -1.10
CA MET A 173 -1.60 -1.06 -0.54
C MET A 173 -2.45 -1.25 0.72
N LYS A 174 -3.35 -2.24 0.73
CA LYS A 174 -4.18 -2.55 1.91
C LYS A 174 -3.31 -2.94 3.11
N LEU A 175 -2.31 -3.79 2.89
CA LEU A 175 -1.40 -4.24 3.95
C LEU A 175 -0.56 -3.09 4.52
N ALA A 176 -0.02 -2.22 3.66
CA ALA A 176 0.69 -1.01 4.07
C ALA A 176 -0.21 -0.09 4.92
N ARG A 177 -1.48 0.10 4.51
CA ARG A 177 -2.44 0.91 5.27
C ARG A 177 -2.73 0.34 6.66
N TYR A 178 -2.89 -0.97 6.79
CA TYR A 178 -3.11 -1.59 8.10
C TYR A 178 -1.93 -1.39 9.04
N LYS A 179 -0.69 -1.53 8.54
CA LYS A 179 0.51 -1.28 9.33
C LYS A 179 0.63 0.17 9.77
N LEU A 180 0.28 1.14 8.91
CA LEU A 180 0.19 2.55 9.29
C LEU A 180 -0.81 2.80 10.44
N LEU A 181 -1.98 2.16 10.40
CA LEU A 181 -2.95 2.26 11.49
C LEU A 181 -2.40 1.69 12.80
N ILE A 182 -1.69 0.57 12.74
CA ILE A 182 -1.03 -0.02 13.91
C ILE A 182 0.03 0.93 14.49
N VAL A 183 0.85 1.55 13.64
CA VAL A 183 1.85 2.55 14.05
C VAL A 183 1.16 3.75 14.72
N LEU A 184 0.07 4.25 14.14
CA LEU A 184 -0.68 5.38 14.71
C LEU A 184 -1.24 5.04 16.10
N VAL A 185 -1.81 3.84 16.26
CA VAL A 185 -2.31 3.35 17.55
C VAL A 185 -1.18 3.19 18.55
N LEU A 186 -0.03 2.66 18.14
CA LEU A 186 1.16 2.51 18.99
C LEU A 186 1.64 3.86 19.51
N VAL A 187 1.75 4.87 18.64
CA VAL A 187 2.14 6.24 19.02
C VAL A 187 1.09 6.86 19.95
N GLY A 188 -0.19 6.74 19.62
CA GLY A 188 -1.28 7.25 20.46
C GLY A 188 -1.28 6.64 21.87
N PHE A 189 -1.08 5.33 21.95
CA PHE A 189 -0.98 4.61 23.22
C PHE A 189 0.25 5.06 24.03
N PHE A 190 1.41 5.22 23.37
CA PHE A 190 2.61 5.73 24.02
C PHE A 190 2.41 7.13 24.60
N LEU A 191 1.83 8.05 23.83
CA LEU A 191 1.55 9.41 24.31
C LEU A 191 0.60 9.40 25.51
N LEU A 192 -0.45 8.58 25.47
CA LEU A 192 -1.38 8.45 26.57
C LEU A 192 -0.70 7.88 27.83
N ALA A 193 0.06 6.81 27.68
CA ALA A 193 0.83 6.21 28.77
C ALA A 193 1.83 7.20 29.36
N PHE A 194 2.54 7.94 28.51
CA PHE A 194 3.51 8.97 28.90
C PHE A 194 2.82 10.10 29.67
N ILE A 195 1.70 10.65 29.18
CA ILE A 195 0.93 11.69 29.87
C ILE A 195 0.45 11.19 31.24
N VAL A 196 -0.08 9.97 31.32
CA VAL A 196 -0.53 9.38 32.59
C VAL A 196 0.64 9.22 33.56
N LEU A 197 1.79 8.76 33.07
CA LEU A 197 2.99 8.57 33.89
C LEU A 197 3.50 9.90 34.41
N VAL A 198 3.70 10.91 33.55
CA VAL A 198 4.12 12.27 33.93
C VAL A 198 3.13 12.88 34.93
N ARG A 199 1.83 12.80 34.67
CA ARG A 199 0.81 13.39 35.56
C ARG A 199 0.82 12.76 36.94
N ARG A 200 0.90 11.42 37.01
CA ARG A 200 0.86 10.68 38.27
C ARG A 200 2.15 10.78 39.07
N HIS A 201 3.28 10.80 38.38
CA HIS A 201 4.60 10.64 39.00
C HIS A 201 5.42 11.91 39.11
N LEU A 202 5.15 12.95 38.31
CA LEU A 202 5.86 14.22 38.39
C LEU A 202 4.92 15.34 38.86
N ILE A 203 3.82 15.57 38.14
CA ILE A 203 2.96 16.74 38.38
C ILE A 203 2.28 16.69 39.76
N HIS A 204 1.57 15.60 40.07
CA HIS A 204 0.85 15.50 41.34
C HIS A 204 1.73 15.49 42.59
N PRO A 205 2.90 14.82 42.59
CA PRO A 205 3.81 14.89 43.71
C PRO A 205 4.44 16.28 43.88
N LEU A 206 4.85 16.93 42.79
CA LEU A 206 5.41 18.30 42.86
C LEU A 206 4.40 19.30 43.40
N GLN A 207 3.14 19.23 42.97
CA GLN A 207 2.05 20.07 43.51
C GLN A 207 1.83 19.86 45.01
N ARG A 208 2.02 18.62 45.51
CA ARG A 208 1.91 18.32 46.94
C ARG A 208 3.08 18.84 47.75
N ILE A 209 4.30 18.73 47.21
CA ILE A 209 5.51 19.31 47.83
C ILE A 209 5.35 20.83 47.94
N ASP A 210 4.89 21.49 46.87
CA ASP A 210 4.63 22.94 46.86
C ASP A 210 3.61 23.34 47.94
N HIS A 211 2.49 22.63 48.03
CA HIS A 211 1.49 22.84 49.09
C HIS A 211 2.01 22.56 50.52
N ALA A 212 2.90 21.58 50.69
CA ALA A 212 3.48 21.29 51.99
C ALA A 212 4.49 22.37 52.41
N LEU A 213 5.29 22.86 51.47
CA LEU A 213 6.23 23.96 51.67
C LEU A 213 5.51 25.30 51.94
N SER A 214 4.43 25.59 51.23
CA SER A 214 3.66 26.83 51.42
C SER A 214 2.96 26.89 52.79
N ASN A 215 2.72 25.73 53.41
CA ASN A 215 2.09 25.61 54.73
C ASN A 215 3.09 25.29 55.85
N LEU A 216 4.40 25.31 55.57
CA LEU A 216 5.42 24.96 56.57
C LEU A 216 5.55 26.09 57.61
N SER A 217 5.09 25.85 58.84
CA SER A 217 5.23 26.77 59.98
C SER A 217 5.47 25.98 61.26
N ALA A 218 6.23 26.54 62.22
CA ALA A 218 6.57 25.90 63.50
C ALA A 218 5.33 25.64 64.39
N GLU A 219 4.21 26.31 64.12
CA GLU A 219 2.95 26.15 64.85
C GLU A 219 2.02 25.07 64.26
N GLN A 220 2.34 24.56 63.07
CA GLN A 220 1.51 23.55 62.39
C GLN A 220 2.06 22.14 62.59
N PRO A 221 1.18 21.10 62.60
CA PRO A 221 1.60 19.71 62.77
C PRO A 221 2.48 19.21 61.62
N GLU A 222 3.31 18.21 61.92
CA GLU A 222 4.30 17.65 60.99
C GLU A 222 3.67 17.28 59.61
N PRO A 223 4.28 17.69 58.49
CA PRO A 223 3.73 17.43 57.16
C PRO A 223 3.67 15.92 56.88
N THR A 224 2.46 15.41 56.67
CA THR A 224 2.22 13.99 56.38
C THR A 224 2.34 13.71 54.88
N PHE A 225 3.42 13.03 54.49
CA PHE A 225 3.61 12.55 53.13
C PHE A 225 3.22 11.07 53.02
N ASN A 226 2.30 10.74 52.11
CA ASN A 226 2.03 9.35 51.75
C ASN A 226 3.19 8.82 50.90
N THR A 227 3.70 7.63 51.22
CA THR A 227 4.90 7.03 50.61
C THR A 227 4.85 7.09 49.08
N SER A 228 5.57 8.04 48.48
CA SER A 228 5.71 8.12 47.02
C SER A 228 6.42 6.87 46.50
N ARG A 229 6.12 6.38 45.29
CA ARG A 229 6.82 5.22 44.71
C ARG A 229 8.14 5.59 44.00
N MET A 230 8.40 6.89 43.82
CA MET A 230 9.64 7.39 43.20
C MET A 230 10.64 7.81 44.27
N LEU A 231 11.85 7.30 44.15
CA LEU A 231 12.93 7.51 45.12
C LEU A 231 13.34 8.99 45.19
N GLU A 232 13.29 9.71 44.07
CA GLU A 232 13.62 11.13 44.01
C GLU A 232 12.63 11.98 44.82
N ILE A 233 11.34 11.64 44.77
CA ILE A 233 10.31 12.35 45.53
C ILE A 233 10.38 11.98 47.01
N GLN A 234 10.65 10.72 47.35
CA GLN A 234 10.85 10.31 48.73
C GLN A 234 12.01 11.08 49.39
N ALA A 235 13.13 11.28 48.67
CA ALA A 235 14.26 12.03 49.17
C ALA A 235 13.92 13.50 49.47
N VAL A 236 13.09 14.13 48.64
CA VAL A 236 12.61 15.50 48.87
C VAL A 236 11.62 15.56 50.04
N GLU A 237 10.68 14.62 50.12
CA GLU A 237 9.73 14.51 51.25
C GLU A 237 10.46 14.31 52.59
N GLU A 238 11.54 13.53 52.61
CA GLU A 238 12.38 13.30 53.79
C GLU A 238 13.15 14.56 54.21
N GLY A 239 13.74 15.28 53.26
CA GLY A 239 14.43 16.55 53.53
C GLY A 239 13.49 17.64 54.07
N ILE A 240 12.23 17.66 53.65
CA ILE A 240 11.23 18.60 54.18
C ILE A 240 10.87 18.26 55.63
N ARG A 241 10.73 16.98 55.98
CA ARG A 241 10.50 16.56 57.37
C ARG A 241 11.67 16.92 58.29
N GLU A 242 12.91 16.69 57.83
CA GLU A 242 14.11 17.07 58.57
C GLU A 242 14.21 18.58 58.79
N HIS A 243 13.88 19.39 57.77
CA HIS A 243 13.86 20.84 57.89
C HIS A 243 12.79 21.35 58.88
N HIS A 244 11.59 20.75 58.88
CA HIS A 244 10.54 21.09 59.84
C HIS A 244 10.96 20.74 61.28
N ALA A 245 11.61 19.59 61.50
CA ALA A 245 12.14 19.21 62.81
C ALA A 245 13.20 20.21 63.32
N LEU A 246 14.07 20.71 62.43
CA LEU A 246 15.05 21.74 62.77
C LEU A 246 14.39 23.09 63.11
N LEU A 247 13.29 23.46 62.45
CA LEU A 247 12.53 24.67 62.79
C LEU A 247 11.93 24.60 64.18
N ILE A 248 11.31 23.47 64.54
CA ILE A 248 10.77 23.23 65.90
C ILE A 248 11.89 23.34 66.94
N GLN A 249 13.03 22.68 66.70
CA GLN A 249 14.15 22.70 67.63
C GLN A 249 14.74 24.12 67.81
N ASN A 250 14.80 24.92 66.74
CA ASN A 250 15.29 26.30 66.83
C ASN A 250 14.33 27.21 67.60
N GLU A 251 13.01 27.02 67.41
CA GLU A 251 11.97 27.74 68.15
C GLU A 251 12.01 27.38 69.65
N GLU A 252 12.24 26.10 69.98
CA GLU A 252 12.44 25.63 71.37
C GLU A 252 13.70 26.20 72.03
N ILE A 253 14.80 26.35 71.28
CA ILE A 253 16.05 26.97 71.78
C ILE A 253 15.88 28.48 72.02
N ARG A 254 14.96 29.14 71.29
CA ARG A 254 14.70 30.58 71.42
C ARG A 254 13.72 30.94 72.55
N ARG A 255 12.95 29.97 73.07
CA ARG A 255 12.06 30.15 74.22
C ARG A 255 12.80 29.98 75.54
#